data_AF-A0A2Z6M7Z1-F1
#
_entry.id   AF-A0A2Z6M7Z1-F1
#
_cell.length_a   1.000
_cell.length_b   1.000
_cell.length_c   1.000
_cell.angle_alpha   90.00
_cell.angle_beta   90.00
_cell.angle_gamma   90.00
#
_symmetry.space_group_name_H-M   'P 1'
#
loop_
_entity.id
_entity.type
_entity.pdbx_description
1 polymer ?
#
loop_
_entity_poly.entity_id
_entity_poly.type
_entity_poly.pdbx_seq_one_letter_code
_entity_poly.pdbx_strand_id
1 'polypeptide(L)'
;MKQDTRIKLKVNGQLVKAYCDHHSVDVNSVTFWFDGNQLHGDHCPAEQLHMNDGDEIDAIFSEPSARITLKVSLNFKGKNENEIFFNIRRSNQLKKLMDVYCRRYWLDIDGVAFLFNGRLLKAEQTPDELQMMNGDEINVVFYDQLARMKLKVKCQDGNEIFFSINRSTQLKKLMNAYCVHHSVNFNSIDFLFNEHHIQAEQSPDELQMEDGDEIDAIVYDQIRSRRISLKVTGQVGFEAFFRINRSTQLKNLMDVYCRRYCFDFDGVAFLFNGRLIEAEQTPNELGMENGDEMLAVLQLKCV
;
A
#
# COMPACT_ATOMS: atom_id res chain seq x y z
N MET A 1 -29.19 -21.06 18.35
CA MET A 1 -29.11 -21.85 19.60
C MET A 1 -28.17 -23.00 19.33
N LYS A 2 -27.02 -23.07 20.01
CA LYS A 2 -26.13 -24.25 19.93
C LYS A 2 -26.86 -25.40 20.63
N GLN A 3 -27.26 -26.42 19.89
CA GLN A 3 -27.69 -27.69 20.48
C GLN A 3 -26.44 -28.56 20.63
N ASP A 4 -25.75 -28.43 21.77
CA ASP A 4 -24.75 -29.42 22.17
C ASP A 4 -25.47 -30.73 22.44
N THR A 5 -25.32 -31.69 21.52
CA THR A 5 -25.82 -33.05 21.71
C THR A 5 -24.61 -33.93 21.97
N ARG A 6 -24.47 -34.40 23.21
CA ARG A 6 -23.43 -35.34 23.61
C ARG A 6 -23.79 -36.74 23.12
N ILE A 7 -22.90 -37.34 22.34
CA ILE A 7 -23.13 -38.66 21.73
C ILE A 7 -22.12 -39.65 22.30
N LYS A 8 -22.60 -40.83 22.71
CA LYS A 8 -21.74 -41.92 23.18
C LYS A 8 -21.27 -42.78 22.02
N LEU A 9 -19.96 -43.01 21.95
CA LEU A 9 -19.33 -43.78 20.89
C LEU A 9 -19.41 -45.29 21.09
N LYS A 10 -19.47 -46.02 19.97
CA LYS A 10 -19.11 -47.44 19.86
C LYS A 10 -17.92 -47.58 18.91
N VAL A 11 -16.88 -48.27 19.37
CA VAL A 11 -15.52 -48.25 18.80
C VAL A 11 -15.41 -48.76 17.34
N ASN A 12 -16.40 -49.46 16.79
CA ASN A 12 -16.29 -50.16 15.50
C ASN A 12 -17.27 -49.69 14.40
N GLY A 13 -17.72 -48.43 14.41
CA GLY A 13 -18.68 -47.93 13.41
C GLY A 13 -18.22 -46.65 12.69
N GLN A 14 -18.66 -46.47 11.45
CA GLN A 14 -18.62 -45.19 10.72
C GLN A 14 -19.50 -44.17 11.47
N LEU A 15 -18.94 -43.57 12.53
CA LEU A 15 -19.60 -42.70 13.50
C LEU A 15 -20.43 -41.59 12.84
N VAL A 16 -19.79 -40.85 11.94
CA VAL A 16 -20.36 -39.69 11.27
C VAL A 16 -21.61 -40.11 10.48
N LYS A 17 -21.50 -41.19 9.69
CA LYS A 17 -22.59 -41.72 8.87
C LYS A 17 -23.72 -42.32 9.72
N ALA A 18 -23.39 -43.12 10.74
CA ALA A 18 -24.37 -43.75 11.61
C ALA A 18 -25.19 -42.73 12.42
N TYR A 19 -24.55 -41.65 12.89
CA TYR A 19 -25.26 -40.56 13.55
C TYR A 19 -26.20 -39.82 12.59
N CYS A 20 -25.70 -39.52 11.38
CA CYS A 20 -26.45 -38.85 10.33
C CYS A 20 -27.68 -39.65 9.87
N ASP A 21 -27.51 -40.96 9.66
CA ASP A 21 -28.59 -41.88 9.29
C ASP A 21 -29.65 -41.97 10.42
N HIS A 22 -29.23 -42.05 11.69
CA HIS A 22 -30.15 -42.16 12.82
C HIS A 22 -30.96 -40.88 13.06
N HIS A 23 -30.32 -39.71 12.93
CA HIS A 23 -30.95 -38.41 13.19
C HIS A 23 -31.52 -37.76 11.92
N SER A 24 -31.41 -38.42 10.77
CA SER A 24 -31.83 -37.88 9.46
C SER A 24 -31.22 -36.51 9.15
N VAL A 25 -29.93 -36.34 9.46
CA VAL A 25 -29.17 -35.11 9.23
C VAL A 25 -28.10 -35.34 8.16
N ASP A 26 -27.81 -34.32 7.35
CA ASP A 26 -26.85 -34.43 6.25
C ASP A 26 -25.41 -34.53 6.79
N VAL A 27 -24.56 -35.34 6.15
CA VAL A 27 -23.19 -35.58 6.63
C VAL A 27 -22.30 -34.33 6.61
N ASN A 28 -22.61 -33.35 5.76
CA ASN A 28 -21.93 -32.05 5.72
C ASN A 28 -22.59 -31.04 6.68
N SER A 29 -23.67 -31.44 7.34
CA SER A 29 -24.43 -30.59 8.25
C SER A 29 -23.97 -30.61 9.69
N VAL A 30 -22.94 -31.41 9.99
CA VAL A 30 -22.50 -31.65 11.36
C VAL A 30 -20.99 -31.91 11.36
N THR A 31 -20.28 -31.18 12.22
CA THR A 31 -18.87 -31.44 12.51
C THR A 31 -18.75 -32.05 13.89
N PHE A 32 -17.89 -33.05 14.04
CA PHE A 32 -17.70 -33.76 15.30
C PHE A 32 -16.37 -33.38 15.92
N TRP A 33 -16.36 -33.15 17.22
CA TRP A 33 -15.17 -32.74 17.96
C TRP A 33 -14.99 -33.63 19.20
N PHE A 34 -13.73 -33.96 19.51
CA PHE A 34 -13.34 -34.66 20.73
C PHE A 34 -12.12 -33.98 21.32
N ASP A 35 -12.23 -33.56 22.58
CA ASP A 35 -11.15 -32.85 23.31
C ASP A 35 -10.51 -31.71 22.50
N GLY A 36 -11.35 -30.91 21.82
CA GLY A 36 -10.90 -29.78 21.00
C GLY A 36 -10.33 -30.15 19.62
N ASN A 37 -10.33 -31.43 19.22
CA ASN A 37 -9.88 -31.89 17.90
C ASN A 37 -11.06 -32.28 17.00
N GLN A 38 -11.05 -31.81 15.76
CA GLN A 38 -12.09 -32.15 14.78
C GLN A 38 -11.90 -33.58 14.24
N LEU A 39 -12.94 -34.39 14.34
CA LEU A 39 -12.98 -35.75 13.82
C LEU A 39 -13.31 -35.73 12.31
N HIS A 40 -12.50 -36.40 11.50
CA HIS A 40 -12.66 -36.45 10.05
C HIS A 40 -13.21 -37.83 9.63
N GLY A 41 -14.23 -37.85 8.75
CA GLY A 41 -15.09 -39.01 8.49
C GLY A 41 -14.42 -40.24 7.85
N ASP A 42 -13.17 -40.13 7.42
CA ASP A 42 -12.47 -41.18 6.66
C ASP A 42 -11.42 -41.93 7.50
N HIS A 43 -11.16 -41.50 8.73
CA HIS A 43 -10.21 -42.14 9.65
C HIS A 43 -10.92 -42.58 10.93
N CYS A 44 -10.53 -43.72 11.50
CA CYS A 44 -11.02 -44.17 12.81
C CYS A 44 -10.29 -43.36 13.90
N PRO A 45 -10.91 -42.36 14.54
CA PRO A 45 -10.21 -41.48 15.46
C PRO A 45 -9.90 -42.18 16.80
N ALA A 46 -10.52 -43.34 17.04
CA ALA A 46 -10.33 -44.13 18.25
C ALA A 46 -8.87 -44.59 18.44
N GLU A 47 -8.15 -44.87 17.36
CA GLU A 47 -6.76 -45.33 17.42
C GLU A 47 -5.75 -44.17 17.61
N GLN A 48 -6.10 -42.96 17.19
CA GLN A 48 -5.21 -41.79 17.23
C GLN A 48 -5.45 -40.89 18.46
N LEU A 49 -6.67 -40.86 18.99
CA LEU A 49 -7.08 -39.98 20.10
C LEU A 49 -7.39 -40.76 21.39
N HIS A 50 -7.03 -42.05 21.46
CA HIS A 50 -7.24 -42.91 22.63
C HIS A 50 -8.69 -42.93 23.16
N MET A 51 -9.66 -42.94 22.25
CA MET A 51 -11.08 -42.89 22.62
C MET A 51 -11.53 -44.28 23.13
N ASN A 52 -12.28 -44.30 24.22
CA ASN A 52 -12.85 -45.50 24.83
C ASN A 52 -14.36 -45.61 24.57
N ASP A 53 -14.89 -46.82 24.75
CA ASP A 53 -16.34 -47.05 24.66
C ASP A 53 -17.07 -46.22 25.73
N GLY A 54 -18.02 -45.40 25.30
CA GLY A 54 -18.77 -44.50 26.18
C GLY A 54 -18.26 -43.05 26.29
N ASP A 55 -17.16 -42.71 25.63
CA ASP A 55 -16.69 -41.31 25.56
C ASP A 55 -17.70 -40.40 24.83
N GLU A 56 -17.75 -39.15 25.27
CA GLU A 56 -18.64 -38.10 24.73
C GLU A 56 -17.92 -37.28 23.66
N ILE A 57 -18.60 -37.04 22.54
CA ILE A 57 -18.16 -36.11 21.49
C ILE A 57 -19.16 -34.97 21.33
N ASP A 58 -18.66 -33.83 20.89
CA ASP A 58 -19.48 -32.67 20.53
C ASP A 58 -19.88 -32.77 19.06
N ALA A 59 -21.19 -32.72 18.78
CA ALA A 59 -21.72 -32.58 17.43
C ALA A 59 -22.19 -31.14 17.19
N ILE A 60 -21.47 -30.42 16.33
CA ILE A 60 -21.76 -29.04 15.98
C ILE A 60 -22.46 -29.02 14.63
N PHE A 61 -23.77 -28.77 14.65
CA PHE A 61 -24.58 -28.65 13.46
C PHE A 61 -24.30 -27.35 12.68
N SER A 62 -23.95 -27.47 11.41
CA SER A 62 -23.93 -26.43 10.39
C SER A 62 -24.97 -26.76 9.33
N GLU A 63 -26.17 -26.17 9.35
CA GLU A 63 -27.18 -26.49 8.33
C GLU A 63 -26.64 -26.22 6.89
N PRO A 64 -26.69 -27.17 5.93
CA PRO A 64 -26.26 -26.94 4.55
C PRO A 64 -27.17 -25.94 3.81
N SER A 65 -28.34 -25.66 4.39
CA SER A 65 -29.24 -24.57 4.03
C SER A 65 -28.89 -23.23 4.69
N ALA A 66 -27.96 -23.23 5.64
CA ALA A 66 -27.51 -22.02 6.31
C ALA A 66 -26.95 -21.06 5.27
N ARG A 67 -27.31 -19.80 5.48
CA ARG A 67 -26.88 -18.71 4.63
C ARG A 67 -25.95 -17.82 5.40
N ILE A 68 -24.96 -17.28 4.71
CA ILE A 68 -24.10 -16.23 5.22
C ILE A 68 -24.27 -14.98 4.37
N THR A 69 -24.03 -13.84 5.01
CA THR A 69 -23.87 -12.57 4.32
C THR A 69 -22.39 -12.32 4.11
N LEU A 70 -21.96 -12.19 2.86
CA LEU A 70 -20.60 -11.81 2.48
C LEU A 70 -20.61 -10.37 1.99
N LYS A 71 -19.59 -9.61 2.38
CA LYS A 71 -19.36 -8.26 1.88
C LYS A 71 -18.41 -8.33 0.70
N VAL A 72 -18.76 -7.72 -0.43
CA VAL A 72 -17.93 -7.69 -1.64
C VAL A 72 -17.69 -6.24 -2.02
N SER A 73 -16.43 -5.84 -2.16
CA SER A 73 -16.04 -4.47 -2.54
C SER A 73 -14.90 -4.47 -3.55
N LEU A 74 -14.92 -3.50 -4.46
CA LEU A 74 -13.84 -3.24 -5.41
C LEU A 74 -12.78 -2.40 -4.71
N ASN A 75 -11.57 -2.92 -4.59
CA ASN A 75 -10.44 -2.13 -4.17
C ASN A 75 -9.84 -1.46 -5.41
N PHE A 76 -10.00 -0.14 -5.50
CA PHE A 76 -9.39 0.68 -6.53
C PHE A 76 -8.49 1.72 -5.87
N LYS A 77 -7.18 1.64 -6.17
CA LYS A 77 -6.17 2.57 -5.65
C LYS A 77 -6.18 2.70 -4.11
N GLY A 78 -6.33 1.58 -3.41
CA GLY A 78 -6.32 1.54 -1.94
C GLY A 78 -7.60 2.03 -1.27
N LYS A 79 -8.66 2.30 -2.05
CA LYS A 79 -10.00 2.61 -1.53
C LYS A 79 -10.97 1.51 -1.89
N ASN A 80 -11.81 1.14 -0.92
CA ASN A 80 -12.91 0.22 -1.15
C ASN A 80 -14.11 1.01 -1.69
N GLU A 81 -14.46 0.73 -2.94
CA GLU A 81 -15.63 1.28 -3.64
C GLU A 81 -16.58 0.13 -4.02
N ASN A 82 -17.79 0.47 -4.49
CA ASN A 82 -18.73 -0.52 -5.03
C ASN A 82 -19.02 -1.68 -4.08
N GLU A 83 -19.25 -1.35 -2.82
CA GLU A 83 -19.58 -2.31 -1.78
C GLU A 83 -21.01 -2.84 -1.94
N ILE A 84 -21.16 -4.16 -1.86
CA ILE A 84 -22.46 -4.83 -1.83
C ILE A 84 -22.42 -6.07 -0.94
N PHE A 85 -23.54 -6.38 -0.31
CA PHE A 85 -23.69 -7.58 0.51
C PHE A 85 -24.42 -8.67 -0.25
N PHE A 86 -23.87 -9.88 -0.24
CA PHE A 86 -24.47 -11.07 -0.82
C PHE A 86 -24.90 -12.04 0.28
N ASN A 87 -26.19 -12.32 0.33
CA ASN A 87 -26.70 -13.40 1.14
C ASN A 87 -26.68 -14.70 0.30
N ILE A 88 -25.83 -15.67 0.63
CA ILE A 88 -25.59 -16.90 -0.13
C ILE A 88 -25.64 -18.14 0.78
N ARG A 89 -26.11 -19.28 0.26
CA ARG A 89 -26.01 -20.57 0.99
C ARG A 89 -24.55 -20.99 1.08
N ARG A 90 -24.16 -21.56 2.22
CA ARG A 90 -22.77 -21.97 2.46
C ARG A 90 -22.26 -23.06 1.51
N SER A 91 -23.17 -23.86 0.96
CA SER A 91 -22.93 -24.90 -0.04
C SER A 91 -22.94 -24.42 -1.50
N ASN A 92 -23.28 -23.15 -1.77
CA ASN A 92 -23.33 -22.65 -3.14
C ASN A 92 -21.95 -22.19 -3.61
N GLN A 93 -21.62 -22.50 -4.87
CA GLN A 93 -20.44 -21.98 -5.54
C GLN A 93 -20.48 -20.45 -5.64
N LEU A 94 -19.30 -19.83 -5.54
CA LEU A 94 -19.14 -18.37 -5.61
C LEU A 94 -19.35 -17.80 -7.02
N LYS A 95 -19.36 -18.62 -8.07
CA LYS A 95 -19.57 -18.20 -9.47
C LYS A 95 -20.72 -17.22 -9.66
N LYS A 96 -21.91 -17.54 -9.13
CA LYS A 96 -23.08 -16.70 -9.29
C LYS A 96 -22.91 -15.34 -8.61
N LEU A 97 -22.25 -15.29 -7.45
CA LEU A 97 -21.92 -14.05 -6.75
C LEU A 97 -20.99 -13.20 -7.61
N MET A 98 -19.90 -13.80 -8.14
CA MET A 98 -18.95 -13.12 -9.02
C MET A 98 -19.63 -12.57 -10.28
N ASP A 99 -20.42 -13.40 -10.98
CA ASP A 99 -21.16 -13.00 -12.18
C ASP A 99 -22.13 -11.85 -11.91
N VAL A 100 -22.80 -11.85 -10.75
CA VAL A 100 -23.73 -10.78 -10.38
C VAL A 100 -22.98 -9.50 -10.03
N TYR A 101 -21.86 -9.61 -9.31
CA TYR A 101 -21.02 -8.46 -8.98
C TYR A 101 -20.47 -7.78 -10.23
N CYS A 102 -19.85 -8.54 -11.12
CA CYS A 102 -19.29 -8.03 -12.36
C CYS A 102 -20.36 -7.38 -13.24
N ARG A 103 -21.52 -8.04 -13.44
CA ARG A 103 -22.64 -7.45 -14.18
C ARG A 103 -23.19 -6.18 -13.55
N ARG A 104 -23.24 -6.11 -12.21
CA ARG A 104 -23.76 -4.93 -11.49
C ARG A 104 -22.90 -3.69 -11.73
N TYR A 105 -21.59 -3.88 -11.76
CA TYR A 105 -20.62 -2.79 -11.85
C TYR A 105 -19.91 -2.70 -13.21
N TRP A 106 -20.45 -3.38 -14.24
CA TRP A 106 -19.93 -3.37 -15.60
C TRP A 106 -18.46 -3.79 -15.71
N LEU A 107 -18.05 -4.74 -14.87
CA LEU A 107 -16.70 -5.29 -14.87
C LEU A 107 -16.64 -6.50 -15.79
N ASP A 108 -15.53 -6.63 -16.51
CA ASP A 108 -15.20 -7.87 -17.21
C ASP A 108 -14.69 -8.90 -16.19
N ILE A 109 -15.29 -10.10 -16.20
CA ILE A 109 -14.92 -11.18 -15.28
C ILE A 109 -13.46 -11.63 -15.51
N ASP A 110 -12.97 -11.56 -16.74
CA ASP A 110 -11.59 -11.90 -17.08
C ASP A 110 -10.61 -10.76 -16.72
N GLY A 111 -11.13 -9.55 -16.48
CA GLY A 111 -10.35 -8.37 -16.09
C GLY A 111 -10.18 -8.20 -14.59
N VAL A 112 -10.87 -9.00 -13.76
CA VAL A 112 -10.85 -8.86 -12.30
C VAL A 112 -10.57 -10.17 -11.57
N ALA A 113 -10.01 -10.05 -10.37
CA ALA A 113 -9.74 -11.12 -9.45
C ALA A 113 -10.52 -10.91 -8.14
N PHE A 114 -11.10 -11.98 -7.62
CA PHE A 114 -11.78 -12.00 -6.32
C PHE A 114 -10.85 -12.61 -5.28
N LEU A 115 -10.62 -11.90 -4.19
CA LEU A 115 -9.67 -12.25 -3.15
C LEU A 115 -10.38 -12.44 -1.81
N PHE A 116 -10.09 -13.54 -1.12
CA PHE A 116 -10.48 -13.77 0.27
C PHE A 116 -9.22 -14.06 1.09
N ASN A 117 -9.01 -13.31 2.19
CA ASN A 117 -7.78 -13.38 2.98
C ASN A 117 -6.49 -13.29 2.13
N GLY A 118 -6.52 -12.47 1.08
CA GLY A 118 -5.41 -12.30 0.13
C GLY A 118 -5.19 -13.45 -0.85
N ARG A 119 -6.04 -14.48 -0.85
CA ARG A 119 -5.96 -15.62 -1.79
C ARG A 119 -6.98 -15.48 -2.91
N LEU A 120 -6.57 -15.82 -4.13
CA LEU A 120 -7.44 -15.84 -5.30
C LEU A 120 -8.52 -16.90 -5.15
N LEU A 121 -9.78 -16.48 -5.28
CA LEU A 121 -10.94 -17.34 -5.27
C LEU A 121 -11.17 -17.93 -6.67
N LYS A 122 -11.59 -19.20 -6.69
CA LYS A 122 -12.11 -19.87 -7.88
C LYS A 122 -13.63 -19.86 -7.86
N ALA A 123 -14.24 -19.81 -9.04
CA ALA A 123 -15.68 -19.72 -9.19
C ALA A 123 -16.41 -20.95 -8.60
N GLU A 124 -15.77 -22.12 -8.62
CA GLU A 124 -16.32 -23.40 -8.16
C GLU A 124 -16.27 -23.59 -6.65
N GLN A 125 -15.50 -22.77 -5.92
CA GLN A 125 -15.37 -22.90 -4.47
C GLN A 125 -16.65 -22.48 -3.76
N THR A 126 -16.87 -23.07 -2.58
CA THR A 126 -18.01 -22.75 -1.71
C THR A 126 -17.56 -22.04 -0.43
N PRO A 127 -18.43 -21.23 0.20
CA PRO A 127 -18.12 -20.64 1.51
C PRO A 127 -17.74 -21.66 2.59
N ASP A 128 -18.33 -22.86 2.60
CA ASP A 128 -17.97 -23.91 3.57
C ASP A 128 -16.54 -24.42 3.36
N GLU A 129 -16.14 -24.71 2.11
CA GLU A 129 -14.76 -25.11 1.78
C GLU A 129 -13.72 -24.07 2.21
N LEU A 130 -14.10 -22.78 2.12
CA LEU A 130 -13.25 -21.65 2.47
C LEU A 130 -13.37 -21.23 3.94
N GLN A 131 -14.23 -21.91 4.71
CA GLN A 131 -14.52 -21.60 6.12
C GLN A 131 -14.96 -20.14 6.33
N MET A 132 -15.68 -19.55 5.37
CA MET A 132 -16.16 -18.18 5.47
C MET A 132 -17.24 -18.05 6.55
N MET A 133 -17.20 -16.93 7.28
CA MET A 133 -18.16 -16.55 8.30
C MET A 133 -19.08 -15.43 7.83
N ASN A 134 -20.16 -15.19 8.59
CA ASN A 134 -21.07 -14.10 8.29
C ASN A 134 -20.39 -12.74 8.54
N GLY A 135 -20.36 -11.91 7.50
CA GLY A 135 -19.71 -10.59 7.50
C GLY A 135 -18.33 -10.59 6.85
N ASP A 136 -17.80 -11.74 6.46
CA ASP A 136 -16.49 -11.84 5.81
C ASP A 136 -16.44 -11.05 4.48
N GLU A 137 -15.25 -10.53 4.19
CA GLU A 137 -15.00 -9.63 3.06
C GLU A 137 -14.31 -10.33 1.89
N ILE A 138 -14.85 -10.15 0.69
CA ILE A 138 -14.22 -10.50 -0.58
C ILE A 138 -13.80 -9.20 -1.26
N ASN A 139 -12.50 -9.07 -1.52
CA ASN A 139 -11.94 -7.92 -2.22
C ASN A 139 -11.87 -8.23 -3.72
N VAL A 140 -12.45 -7.37 -4.54
CA VAL A 140 -12.30 -7.44 -5.99
C VAL A 140 -11.19 -6.48 -6.38
N VAL A 141 -10.24 -6.94 -7.19
CA VAL A 141 -9.14 -6.13 -7.74
C VAL A 141 -9.05 -6.36 -9.23
N PHE A 142 -8.55 -5.41 -9.98
CA PHE A 142 -8.27 -5.63 -11.39
C PHE A 142 -6.99 -6.47 -11.56
N TYR A 143 -6.93 -7.33 -12.58
CA TYR A 143 -5.74 -8.15 -12.81
C TYR A 143 -4.49 -7.33 -13.10
N ASP A 144 -4.64 -6.13 -13.67
CA ASP A 144 -3.53 -5.20 -13.88
C ASP A 144 -2.90 -4.79 -12.54
N GLN A 145 -3.67 -4.63 -11.47
CA GLN A 145 -3.16 -4.34 -10.12
C GLN A 145 -2.43 -5.53 -9.49
N LEU A 146 -2.77 -6.76 -9.89
CA LEU A 146 -2.04 -7.98 -9.50
C LEU A 146 -0.81 -8.22 -10.36
N ALA A 147 -0.79 -7.67 -11.58
CA ALA A 147 0.34 -7.77 -12.47
C ALA A 147 1.51 -6.95 -11.91
N ARG A 148 2.69 -7.59 -11.88
CA ARG A 148 3.93 -6.87 -11.59
C ARG A 148 4.26 -6.04 -12.82
N MET A 149 4.42 -4.74 -12.64
CA MET A 149 5.02 -3.87 -13.64
C MET A 149 6.53 -3.81 -13.44
N LYS A 150 7.25 -3.52 -14.52
CA LYS A 150 8.66 -3.16 -14.50
C LYS A 150 8.75 -1.63 -14.48
N LEU A 151 9.48 -1.09 -13.51
CA LEU A 151 9.90 0.31 -13.52
C LEU A 151 11.39 0.37 -13.72
N LYS A 152 11.85 1.41 -14.39
CA LYS A 152 13.26 1.72 -14.58
C LYS A 152 13.61 2.90 -13.68
N VAL A 153 14.70 2.79 -12.91
CA VAL A 153 15.26 3.90 -12.14
C VAL A 153 16.60 4.27 -12.74
N LYS A 154 16.75 5.52 -13.16
CA LYS A 154 17.93 6.03 -13.85
C LYS A 154 18.74 6.96 -12.96
N CYS A 155 20.04 6.72 -12.92
CA CYS A 155 21.01 7.54 -12.21
C CYS A 155 21.56 8.64 -13.11
N GLN A 156 22.08 9.72 -12.50
CA GLN A 156 22.71 10.84 -13.21
C GLN A 156 23.93 10.45 -14.04
N ASP A 157 24.62 9.37 -13.67
CA ASP A 157 25.77 8.83 -14.39
C ASP A 157 25.37 7.98 -15.62
N GLY A 158 24.07 7.85 -15.89
CA GLY A 158 23.51 7.05 -16.98
C GLY A 158 23.29 5.58 -16.65
N ASN A 159 23.58 5.13 -15.41
CA ASN A 159 23.26 3.76 -14.98
C ASN A 159 21.75 3.59 -14.76
N GLU A 160 21.23 2.41 -15.11
CA GLU A 160 19.81 2.07 -14.99
C GLU A 160 19.60 0.81 -14.15
N ILE A 161 18.59 0.82 -13.28
CA ILE A 161 18.16 -0.35 -12.49
C ILE A 161 16.68 -0.62 -12.77
N PHE A 162 16.34 -1.88 -13.03
CA PHE A 162 14.97 -2.31 -13.25
C PHE A 162 14.39 -2.94 -11.98
N PHE A 163 13.18 -2.55 -11.62
CA PHE A 163 12.42 -3.10 -10.50
C PHE A 163 11.13 -3.71 -10.98
N SER A 164 10.79 -4.91 -10.50
CA SER A 164 9.49 -5.53 -10.74
C SER A 164 8.62 -5.41 -9.49
N ILE A 165 7.60 -4.55 -9.53
CA ILE A 165 6.73 -4.22 -8.38
C ILE A 165 5.25 -4.34 -8.75
N ASN A 166 4.39 -4.59 -7.76
CA ASN A 166 2.94 -4.53 -7.96
C ASN A 166 2.50 -3.06 -8.02
N ARG A 167 1.48 -2.75 -8.83
CA ARG A 167 1.00 -1.36 -9.02
C ARG A 167 0.47 -0.69 -7.74
N SER A 168 0.04 -1.49 -6.77
CA SER A 168 -0.47 -1.04 -5.46
C SER A 168 0.60 -0.94 -4.36
N THR A 169 1.84 -1.37 -4.62
CA THR A 169 2.89 -1.35 -3.60
C THR A 169 3.49 0.06 -3.47
N GLN A 170 3.62 0.55 -2.23
CA GLN A 170 4.31 1.80 -1.96
C GLN A 170 5.75 1.79 -2.49
N LEU A 171 6.17 2.89 -3.12
CA LEU A 171 7.46 3.04 -3.78
C LEU A 171 8.64 3.08 -2.80
N LYS A 172 8.40 3.27 -1.49
CA LYS A 172 9.41 3.22 -0.42
C LYS A 172 10.33 2.01 -0.50
N LYS A 173 9.81 0.83 -0.82
CA LYS A 173 10.63 -0.40 -0.93
C LYS A 173 11.61 -0.32 -2.09
N LEU A 174 11.14 0.16 -3.25
CA LEU A 174 11.96 0.39 -4.44
C LEU A 174 13.05 1.43 -4.16
N MET A 175 12.66 2.58 -3.57
CA MET A 175 13.58 3.66 -3.23
C MET A 175 14.66 3.22 -2.23
N ASN A 176 14.28 2.50 -1.17
CA ASN A 176 15.24 1.95 -0.21
C ASN A 176 16.20 0.95 -0.86
N ALA A 177 15.69 0.06 -1.72
CA ALA A 177 16.52 -0.90 -2.44
C ALA A 177 17.52 -0.19 -3.37
N TYR A 178 17.10 0.87 -4.06
CA TYR A 178 17.99 1.72 -4.85
C TYR A 178 19.08 2.38 -3.99
N CYS A 179 18.70 2.94 -2.83
CA CYS A 179 19.64 3.60 -1.92
C CYS A 179 20.71 2.62 -1.40
N VAL A 180 20.31 1.41 -1.03
CA VAL A 180 21.23 0.34 -0.59
C VAL A 180 22.17 -0.06 -1.74
N HIS A 181 21.64 -0.23 -2.95
CA HIS A 181 22.43 -0.62 -4.12
C HIS A 181 23.53 0.40 -4.45
N HIS A 182 23.22 1.70 -4.37
CA HIS A 182 24.16 2.77 -4.69
C HIS A 182 24.90 3.33 -3.46
N SER A 183 24.70 2.76 -2.27
CA SER A 183 25.30 3.25 -1.01
C SER A 183 25.04 4.75 -0.75
N VAL A 184 23.83 5.23 -1.08
CA VAL A 184 23.40 6.62 -0.85
C VAL A 184 22.41 6.71 0.30
N ASN A 185 22.39 7.85 1.00
CA ASN A 185 21.43 8.08 2.07
C ASN A 185 20.06 8.43 1.45
N PHE A 186 18.99 7.87 1.99
CA PHE A 186 17.62 8.18 1.53
C PHE A 186 17.30 9.68 1.54
N ASN A 187 17.90 10.46 2.46
CA ASN A 187 17.69 11.90 2.56
C ASN A 187 18.59 12.73 1.61
N SER A 188 19.53 12.11 0.91
CA SER A 188 20.45 12.75 -0.04
C SER A 188 20.11 12.41 -1.49
N ILE A 189 18.89 11.94 -1.75
CA ILE A 189 18.43 11.55 -3.07
C ILE A 189 16.97 11.98 -3.23
N ASP A 190 16.64 12.55 -4.39
CA ASP A 190 15.27 12.75 -4.81
C ASP A 190 14.94 11.79 -5.95
N PHE A 191 13.74 11.23 -5.88
CA PHE A 191 13.18 10.40 -6.94
C PHE A 191 12.08 11.19 -7.64
N LEU A 192 12.17 11.31 -8.95
CA LEU A 192 11.27 12.10 -9.77
C LEU A 192 10.58 11.21 -10.80
N PHE A 193 9.30 11.47 -11.03
CA PHE A 193 8.53 10.91 -12.14
C PHE A 193 7.83 12.06 -12.86
N ASN A 194 8.00 12.15 -14.18
CA ASN A 194 7.52 13.28 -14.98
C ASN A 194 7.88 14.64 -14.35
N GLU A 195 9.13 14.80 -13.90
CA GLU A 195 9.66 16.02 -13.23
C GLU A 195 9.05 16.32 -11.83
N HIS A 196 8.18 15.46 -11.29
CA HIS A 196 7.55 15.64 -9.98
C HIS A 196 8.14 14.71 -8.92
N HIS A 197 8.29 15.21 -7.69
CA HIS A 197 8.79 14.42 -6.57
C HIS A 197 7.83 13.32 -6.17
N ILE A 198 8.36 12.10 -6.16
CA ILE A 198 7.68 10.91 -5.63
C ILE A 198 7.81 10.91 -4.10
N GLN A 199 6.69 10.77 -3.40
CA GLN A 199 6.69 10.48 -1.97
C GLN A 199 6.78 8.97 -1.73
N ALA A 200 7.45 8.56 -0.64
CA ALA A 200 7.72 7.15 -0.36
C ALA A 200 6.43 6.33 -0.18
N GLU A 201 5.38 6.96 0.37
CA GLU A 201 4.09 6.36 0.65
C GLU A 201 3.22 6.21 -0.60
N GLN A 202 3.59 6.83 -1.73
CA GLN A 202 2.83 6.74 -2.97
C GLN A 202 3.02 5.38 -3.67
N SER A 203 2.02 4.97 -4.43
CA SER A 203 2.07 3.77 -5.29
C SER A 203 2.10 4.14 -6.78
N PRO A 204 2.59 3.24 -7.66
CA PRO A 204 2.48 3.42 -9.11
C PRO A 204 1.08 3.77 -9.60
N ASP A 205 0.04 3.15 -9.05
CA ASP A 205 -1.36 3.43 -9.43
C ASP A 205 -1.81 4.86 -9.08
N GLU A 206 -1.33 5.41 -7.96
CA GLU A 206 -1.61 6.78 -7.56
C GLU A 206 -0.90 7.79 -8.48
N LEU A 207 0.31 7.46 -8.93
CA LEU A 207 1.10 8.26 -9.86
C LEU A 207 0.75 8.01 -11.33
N GLN A 208 -0.15 7.07 -11.62
CA GLN A 208 -0.54 6.66 -12.97
C GLN A 208 0.64 6.15 -13.82
N MET A 209 1.55 5.40 -13.21
CA MET A 209 2.69 4.80 -13.90
C MET A 209 2.27 3.58 -14.74
N GLU A 210 2.94 3.40 -15.86
CA GLU A 210 2.82 2.28 -16.79
C GLU A 210 4.05 1.34 -16.75
N ASP A 211 3.91 0.16 -17.37
CA ASP A 211 5.02 -0.78 -17.48
C ASP A 211 6.13 -0.20 -18.37
N GLY A 212 7.34 -0.13 -17.82
CA GLY A 212 8.51 0.42 -18.48
C GLY A 212 8.82 1.88 -18.13
N ASP A 213 7.99 2.54 -17.32
CA ASP A 213 8.19 3.94 -16.93
C ASP A 213 9.52 4.19 -16.21
N GLU A 214 10.03 5.41 -16.38
CA GLU A 214 11.32 5.86 -15.90
C GLU A 214 11.16 6.78 -14.67
N ILE A 215 11.92 6.49 -13.62
CA ILE A 215 12.09 7.31 -12.43
C ILE A 215 13.51 7.85 -12.43
N ASP A 216 13.65 9.17 -12.37
CA ASP A 216 14.96 9.81 -12.24
C ASP A 216 15.40 9.82 -10.77
N ALA A 217 16.60 9.31 -10.50
CA ALA A 217 17.25 9.33 -9.21
C ALA A 217 18.35 10.41 -9.19
N ILE A 218 18.03 11.54 -8.56
CA ILE A 218 18.92 12.69 -8.43
C ILE A 218 19.59 12.63 -7.07
N VAL A 219 20.85 12.21 -7.05
CA VAL A 219 21.68 12.21 -5.83
C VAL A 219 22.21 13.63 -5.62
N TYR A 220 21.91 14.19 -4.45
CA TYR A 220 22.70 15.31 -3.94
C TYR A 220 24.00 14.71 -3.42
N ASP A 221 25.10 14.98 -4.11
CA ASP A 221 26.43 14.50 -3.75
C ASP A 221 26.63 14.59 -2.23
N GLN A 222 27.27 13.58 -1.63
CA GLN A 222 27.51 13.48 -0.19
C GLN A 222 28.30 14.69 0.35
N ILE A 223 28.93 15.46 -0.53
CA ILE A 223 29.60 16.74 -0.24
C ILE A 223 28.60 17.92 -0.14
N ARG A 224 27.47 17.87 -0.85
CA ARG A 224 26.48 18.96 -0.94
C ARG A 224 25.19 18.64 -0.18
N SER A 225 25.14 19.03 1.09
CA SER A 225 23.94 18.98 1.95
C SER A 225 22.70 19.62 1.28
N ARG A 226 21.53 18.95 1.37
CA ARG A 226 20.21 19.46 0.90
C ARG A 226 19.85 20.84 1.44
N ARG A 227 20.29 21.13 2.67
CA ARG A 227 20.20 22.47 3.28
C ARG A 227 21.56 23.14 3.24
N ILE A 228 21.57 24.40 2.86
CA ILE A 228 22.74 25.27 2.91
C ILE A 228 22.46 26.43 3.86
N SER A 229 23.51 26.91 4.51
CA SER A 229 23.50 28.20 5.19
C SER A 229 24.04 29.24 4.21
N LEU A 230 23.30 30.30 3.94
CA LEU A 230 23.73 31.45 3.13
C LEU A 230 23.90 32.66 4.04
N LYS A 231 24.91 33.48 3.76
CA LYS A 231 25.09 34.80 4.35
C LYS A 231 24.60 35.86 3.37
N VAL A 232 23.81 36.81 3.83
CA VAL A 232 23.46 38.01 3.07
C VAL A 232 24.12 39.19 3.74
N THR A 233 24.91 39.95 3.00
CA THR A 233 25.62 41.15 3.49
C THR A 233 25.20 42.39 2.73
N GLY A 234 25.02 43.50 3.44
CA GLY A 234 24.76 44.82 2.87
C GLY A 234 25.87 45.82 3.20
N GLN A 235 25.63 47.08 2.88
CA GLN A 235 26.58 48.17 3.20
C GLN A 235 26.61 48.42 4.71
N VAL A 236 27.78 48.30 5.34
CA VAL A 236 28.03 48.65 6.76
C VAL A 236 27.08 47.96 7.76
N GLY A 237 27.45 46.76 8.19
CA GLY A 237 26.87 46.11 9.39
C GLY A 237 25.52 45.39 9.19
N PHE A 238 24.91 45.46 8.01
CA PHE A 238 23.74 44.66 7.68
C PHE A 238 24.18 43.25 7.27
N GLU A 239 24.06 42.27 8.17
CA GLU A 239 24.31 40.86 7.85
C GLU A 239 23.24 39.94 8.43
N ALA A 240 22.81 38.96 7.63
CA ALA A 240 21.87 37.95 8.06
C ALA A 240 22.28 36.58 7.54
N PHE A 241 22.06 35.55 8.36
CA PHE A 241 22.28 34.16 7.99
C PHE A 241 20.94 33.46 7.78
N PHE A 242 20.87 32.67 6.71
CA PHE A 242 19.67 31.93 6.33
C PHE A 242 20.02 30.49 6.09
N ARG A 243 19.33 29.56 6.77
CA ARG A 243 19.43 28.13 6.47
C ARG A 243 18.23 27.73 5.62
N ILE A 244 18.45 27.43 4.35
CA ILE A 244 17.40 27.12 3.37
C ILE A 244 17.66 25.81 2.65
N ASN A 245 16.62 25.21 2.05
CA ASN A 245 16.81 24.10 1.13
C ASN A 245 17.31 24.64 -0.21
N ARG A 246 18.17 23.87 -0.90
CA ARG A 246 18.75 24.28 -2.19
C ARG A 246 17.73 24.41 -3.33
N SER A 247 16.54 23.81 -3.21
CA SER A 247 15.45 23.88 -4.18
C SER A 247 14.42 24.99 -3.90
N THR A 248 14.62 25.79 -2.85
CA THR A 248 13.68 26.86 -2.51
C THR A 248 14.02 28.13 -3.29
N GLN A 249 13.02 28.75 -3.92
CA GLN A 249 13.17 30.06 -4.56
C GLN A 249 13.68 31.10 -3.56
N LEU A 250 14.58 31.97 -4.00
CA LEU A 250 15.25 32.93 -3.12
C LEU A 250 14.34 34.10 -2.68
N LYS A 251 13.18 34.29 -3.31
CA LYS A 251 12.18 35.31 -2.99
C LYS A 251 11.89 35.42 -1.49
N ASN A 252 11.59 34.30 -0.84
CA ASN A 252 11.26 34.29 0.59
C ASN A 252 12.44 34.75 1.45
N LEU A 253 13.67 34.36 1.09
CA LEU A 253 14.87 34.78 1.80
C LEU A 253 15.09 36.30 1.63
N MET A 254 14.96 36.80 0.40
CA MET A 254 15.07 38.22 0.07
C MET A 254 14.00 39.05 0.81
N ASP A 255 12.74 38.60 0.82
CA ASP A 255 11.64 39.24 1.54
C ASP A 255 11.89 39.30 3.05
N VAL A 256 12.45 38.24 3.64
CA VAL A 256 12.80 38.25 5.06
C VAL A 256 13.96 39.20 5.34
N TYR A 257 14.95 39.26 4.46
CA TYR A 257 16.06 40.20 4.58
C TYR A 257 15.60 41.65 4.52
N CYS A 258 14.84 42.04 3.48
CA CYS A 258 14.33 43.39 3.33
C CYS A 258 13.44 43.80 4.49
N ARG A 259 12.53 42.92 4.93
CA ARG A 259 11.69 43.18 6.12
C ARG A 259 12.52 43.36 7.40
N ARG A 260 13.57 42.56 7.59
CA ARG A 260 14.42 42.64 8.80
C ARG A 260 15.12 43.98 8.94
N TYR A 261 15.50 44.60 7.83
CA TYR A 261 16.24 45.86 7.81
C TYR A 261 15.41 47.05 7.30
N CYS A 262 14.09 46.88 7.21
CA CYS A 262 13.15 47.92 6.76
C CYS A 262 13.48 48.48 5.36
N PHE A 263 13.97 47.64 4.46
CA PHE A 263 14.18 48.00 3.06
C PHE A 263 12.95 47.71 2.22
N ASP A 264 12.72 48.53 1.20
CA ASP A 264 11.80 48.23 0.11
C ASP A 264 12.41 47.13 -0.77
N PHE A 265 11.63 46.12 -1.14
CA PHE A 265 12.12 45.01 -1.97
C PHE A 265 12.66 45.53 -3.31
N ASP A 266 11.93 46.45 -3.94
CA ASP A 266 12.33 47.09 -5.20
C ASP A 266 13.53 48.04 -5.05
N GLY A 267 13.93 48.35 -3.82
CA GLY A 267 15.09 49.19 -3.51
C GLY A 267 16.38 48.41 -3.28
N VAL A 268 16.36 47.07 -3.36
CA VAL A 268 17.51 46.21 -3.05
C VAL A 268 17.78 45.26 -4.21
N ALA A 269 19.00 45.31 -4.75
CA ALA A 269 19.51 44.27 -5.64
C ALA A 269 20.29 43.22 -4.83
N PHE A 270 19.98 41.95 -5.06
CA PHE A 270 20.74 40.84 -4.52
C PHE A 270 21.68 40.30 -5.60
N LEU A 271 22.96 40.20 -5.28
CA LEU A 271 23.99 39.70 -6.19
C LEU A 271 24.67 38.47 -5.63
N PHE A 272 25.01 37.54 -6.52
CA PHE A 272 25.87 36.40 -6.22
C PHE A 272 26.91 36.27 -7.34
N ASN A 273 28.19 36.18 -6.97
CA ASN A 273 29.32 36.20 -7.91
C ASN A 273 29.24 37.37 -8.94
N GLY A 274 28.76 38.53 -8.48
CA GLY A 274 28.61 39.73 -9.30
C GLY A 274 27.41 39.73 -10.27
N ARG A 275 26.56 38.70 -10.25
CA ARG A 275 25.35 38.62 -11.08
C ARG A 275 24.12 38.93 -10.25
N LEU A 276 23.17 39.65 -10.84
CA LEU A 276 21.86 39.89 -10.25
C LEU A 276 21.11 38.55 -10.12
N ILE A 277 20.46 38.37 -8.98
CA ILE A 277 19.66 37.19 -8.67
C ILE A 277 18.18 37.54 -8.84
N GLU A 278 17.45 36.74 -9.61
CA GLU A 278 16.00 36.85 -9.71
C GLU A 278 15.33 36.11 -8.55
N ALA A 279 14.17 36.60 -8.11
CA ALA A 279 13.50 36.10 -6.92
C ALA A 279 13.04 34.63 -7.07
N GLU A 280 12.71 34.23 -8.29
CA GLU A 280 12.25 32.90 -8.65
C GLU A 280 13.38 31.86 -8.73
N GLN A 281 14.65 32.30 -8.77
CA GLN A 281 15.78 31.40 -8.86
C GLN A 281 16.03 30.62 -7.56
N THR A 282 16.57 29.41 -7.71
CA THR A 282 16.96 28.56 -6.57
C THR A 282 18.48 28.56 -6.35
N PRO A 283 18.95 28.29 -5.12
CA PRO A 283 20.37 28.09 -4.87
C PRO A 283 21.02 27.02 -5.75
N ASN A 284 20.28 25.97 -6.12
CA ASN A 284 20.76 24.94 -7.04
C ASN A 284 21.01 25.51 -8.44
N GLU A 285 20.09 26.29 -8.99
CA GLU A 285 20.25 26.93 -10.31
C GLU A 285 21.44 27.88 -10.35
N LEU A 286 21.70 28.56 -9.23
CA LEU A 286 22.80 29.52 -9.11
C LEU A 286 24.14 28.88 -8.74
N GLY A 287 24.15 27.57 -8.44
CA GLY A 287 25.37 26.85 -8.02
C GLY A 287 25.88 27.27 -6.64
N MET A 288 25.02 27.73 -5.74
CA MET A 288 25.40 28.15 -4.39
C MET A 288 25.76 26.97 -3.48
N GLU A 289 26.76 27.17 -2.64
CA GLU A 289 27.28 26.24 -1.65
C GLU A 289 27.03 26.68 -0.21
N ASN A 290 27.30 25.78 0.75
CA ASN A 290 27.08 26.07 2.15
C ASN A 290 28.13 27.05 2.68
N GLY A 291 27.68 28.21 3.15
CA GLY A 291 28.52 29.30 3.64
C GLY A 291 28.65 30.44 2.64
N ASP A 292 28.11 30.29 1.42
CA ASP A 292 28.19 31.30 0.37
C ASP A 292 27.53 32.62 0.78
N GLU A 293 28.07 33.70 0.20
CA GLU A 293 27.67 35.07 0.49
C GLU A 293 26.96 35.72 -0.70
N MET A 294 25.80 36.30 -0.42
CA MET A 294 25.03 37.15 -1.32
C MET A 294 25.20 38.61 -0.90
N LEU A 295 25.40 39.50 -1.86
CA LEU A 295 25.52 40.94 -1.61
C LEU A 295 24.17 41.63 -1.85
N ALA A 296 23.63 42.28 -0.83
CA ALA A 296 22.47 43.15 -0.91
C ALA A 296 22.92 44.61 -1.10
N VAL A 297 22.64 45.17 -2.28
CA VAL A 297 23.02 46.53 -2.64
C VAL A 297 21.77 47.40 -2.69
N LEU A 298 21.75 48.46 -1.88
CA LEU A 298 20.72 49.49 -1.98
C LEU A 298 20.86 50.19 -3.32
N GLN A 299 19.80 50.12 -4.11
CA GLN A 299 19.69 50.90 -5.33
C GLN A 299 19.34 52.33 -4.93
N LEU A 300 20.28 53.25 -5.14
CA LEU A 300 19.98 54.68 -5.09
C LEU A 300 19.03 54.97 -6.26
N LYS A 301 17.73 55.08 -5.96
CA LYS A 301 16.81 55.74 -6.89
C LYS A 301 17.28 57.19 -6.98
N CYS A 302 17.80 57.59 -8.13
CA CYS A 302 17.91 59.01 -8.44
C CYS A 302 16.50 59.59 -8.43
N VAL A 303 16.19 60.36 -7.38
CA VAL A 303 15.09 61.32 -7.35
C VAL A 303 15.67 62.64 -6.87
#